data_AF-A0A925JAZ8-F1
#
_entry.id   AF-A0A925JAZ8-F1
#
_cell.length_a   1.000
_cell.length_b   1.000
_cell.length_c   1.000
_cell.angle_alpha   90.00
_cell.angle_beta   90.00
_cell.angle_gamma   90.00
#
_symmetry.space_group_name_H-M   'P 1'
#
loop_
_entity.id
_entity.type
_entity.pdbx_description
1 polymer ?
#
loop_
_entity_poly.entity_id
_entity_poly.type
_entity_poly.pdbx_seq_one_letter_code
_entity_poly.pdbx_strand_id
1 'polypeptide(L)'
;MKKSQLLSSLSLLIVFFTVTFLNSCSKGGNTTPTPPPPPPPPACATITVTPTLTSSSDACSNTGAVTVTAAGSTGFTFNVDNGTFQATGAFANLSPGNHTFGVKDNAGCTQAAALNVTTVAAGAKFTGIKAIIAANCAVSGCHNGTQSPNFTLDCNIVSSATNIKFRSVDQANTASQMPQPPRAALSQADRDKITAWVAAGGKFTD
;
A
#
# COMPACT_ATOMS: atom_id res chain seq x y z
N MET A 1 4.00 -54.58 -26.63
CA MET A 1 3.79 -55.98 -27.08
C MET A 1 4.62 -56.85 -26.14
N LYS A 2 4.09 -57.70 -25.26
CA LYS A 2 3.31 -58.91 -25.56
C LYS A 2 2.40 -59.24 -24.38
N LYS A 3 1.15 -59.56 -24.72
CA LYS A 3 0.18 -60.31 -23.92
C LYS A 3 0.71 -61.73 -23.72
N SER A 4 0.53 -62.30 -22.53
CA SER A 4 0.53 -63.76 -22.35
C SER A 4 -0.71 -64.14 -21.56
N GLN A 5 -1.67 -64.70 -22.29
CA GLN A 5 -2.83 -65.43 -21.81
C GLN A 5 -2.36 -66.81 -21.30
N LEU A 6 -3.00 -67.35 -20.25
CA LEU A 6 -3.26 -68.79 -20.15
C LEU A 6 -4.30 -69.06 -19.05
N LEU A 7 -5.45 -69.56 -19.50
CA LEU A 7 -6.52 -70.15 -18.70
C LEU A 7 -6.06 -71.52 -18.14
N SER A 8 -6.50 -71.91 -16.94
CA SER A 8 -6.76 -73.32 -16.62
C SER A 8 -7.58 -73.53 -15.35
N SER A 9 -8.77 -74.13 -15.54
CA SER A 9 -9.38 -75.20 -14.74
C SER A 9 -9.58 -75.08 -13.21
N LEU A 10 -10.83 -74.77 -12.85
CA LEU A 10 -11.72 -75.47 -11.91
C LEU A 10 -11.15 -76.71 -11.17
N SER A 11 -11.10 -76.64 -9.83
CA SER A 11 -11.35 -77.77 -8.92
C SER A 11 -11.82 -77.25 -7.57
N LEU A 12 -13.13 -77.40 -7.34
CA LEU A 12 -13.85 -77.06 -6.12
C LEU A 12 -13.58 -78.18 -5.09
N LEU A 13 -12.74 -77.91 -4.08
CA LEU A 13 -12.62 -78.76 -2.89
C LEU A 13 -13.24 -78.02 -1.69
N ILE A 14 -14.42 -78.45 -1.30
CA ILE A 14 -15.17 -77.94 -0.15
C ILE A 14 -14.53 -78.50 1.12
N VAL A 15 -13.80 -77.67 1.86
CA VAL A 15 -13.34 -77.97 3.22
C VAL A 15 -14.36 -77.37 4.19
N PHE A 16 -15.18 -78.23 4.80
CA PHE A 16 -16.07 -77.88 5.89
C PHE A 16 -15.26 -77.49 7.13
N PHE A 17 -14.93 -76.21 7.28
CA PHE A 17 -14.53 -75.64 8.56
C PHE A 17 -15.79 -75.31 9.36
N THR A 18 -16.07 -76.12 10.38
CA THR A 18 -17.09 -75.81 11.39
C THR A 18 -16.63 -74.59 12.19
N VAL A 19 -17.09 -73.41 11.79
CA VAL A 19 -16.96 -72.18 12.58
C VAL A 19 -17.91 -72.29 13.75
N THR A 20 -17.38 -72.63 14.92
CA THR A 20 -18.08 -72.51 16.19
C THR A 20 -18.30 -71.01 16.46
N PHE A 21 -19.50 -70.52 16.18
CA PHE A 21 -19.91 -69.17 16.58
C PHE A 21 -20.03 -69.13 18.11
N LEU A 22 -19.01 -68.58 18.77
CA LEU A 22 -19.18 -68.10 20.15
C LEU A 22 -20.03 -66.82 20.10
N ASN A 23 -21.31 -66.94 20.45
CA ASN A 23 -22.14 -65.81 20.81
C ASN A 23 -21.66 -65.25 22.16
N SER A 24 -20.66 -64.38 22.14
CA SER A 24 -20.40 -63.45 23.24
C SER A 24 -21.20 -62.18 23.02
N CYS A 25 -22.42 -62.15 23.54
CA CYS A 25 -23.15 -60.91 23.77
C CYS A 25 -22.47 -60.13 24.91
N SER A 26 -21.51 -59.27 24.58
CA SER A 26 -21.08 -58.21 25.49
C SER A 26 -22.01 -57.01 25.33
N LYS A 27 -23.00 -56.87 26.22
CA LYS A 27 -23.63 -55.57 26.51
C LYS A 27 -22.64 -54.73 27.33
N GLY A 28 -21.53 -54.36 26.69
CA GLY A 28 -20.67 -53.30 27.18
C GLY A 28 -21.35 -51.97 26.90
N GLY A 29 -22.19 -51.52 27.83
CA GLY A 29 -22.55 -50.11 27.91
C GLY A 29 -21.25 -49.33 28.10
N ASN A 30 -20.69 -48.83 27.02
CA ASN A 30 -19.57 -47.90 27.07
C ASN A 30 -20.10 -46.60 27.69
N THR A 31 -20.04 -46.49 29.01
CA THR A 31 -20.40 -45.31 29.79
C THR A 31 -19.32 -44.25 29.77
N THR A 32 -18.37 -44.30 28.82
CA THR A 32 -17.43 -43.21 28.63
C THR A 32 -18.24 -41.99 28.21
N PRO A 33 -18.31 -40.93 29.04
CA PRO A 33 -19.01 -39.72 28.67
C PRO A 33 -18.34 -39.19 27.41
N THR A 34 -19.08 -39.11 26.30
CA THR A 34 -18.61 -38.34 25.16
C THR A 34 -18.49 -36.89 25.63
N PRO A 35 -17.36 -36.20 25.41
CA PRO A 35 -17.25 -34.80 25.75
C PRO A 35 -18.42 -34.04 25.12
N PRO A 36 -19.07 -33.10 25.84
CA PRO A 36 -20.10 -32.28 25.23
C PRO A 36 -19.56 -31.64 23.94
N PRO A 37 -20.36 -31.56 22.87
CA PRO A 37 -19.93 -30.91 21.64
C PRO A 37 -19.37 -29.50 21.95
N PRO A 38 -18.29 -29.06 21.29
CA PRO A 38 -17.83 -27.70 21.42
C PRO A 38 -18.98 -26.71 21.17
N PRO A 39 -19.09 -25.61 21.92
CA PRO A 39 -20.07 -24.57 21.63
C PRO A 39 -19.96 -24.14 20.17
N PRO A 40 -21.09 -23.89 19.47
CA PRO A 40 -21.04 -23.31 18.13
C PRO A 40 -20.19 -22.04 18.15
N PRO A 41 -19.35 -21.78 17.13
CA PRO A 41 -18.63 -20.52 17.02
C PRO A 41 -19.60 -19.34 17.15
N PRO A 42 -19.22 -18.24 17.83
CA PRO A 42 -20.05 -17.06 17.89
C PRO A 42 -20.44 -16.62 16.48
N ALA A 43 -21.74 -16.45 16.23
CA ALA A 43 -22.20 -15.92 14.94
C ALA A 43 -21.66 -14.50 14.78
N CYS A 44 -20.98 -14.23 13.67
CA CYS A 44 -20.39 -12.93 13.44
C CYS A 44 -21.45 -11.85 13.24
N ALA A 45 -21.31 -10.75 13.98
CA ALA A 45 -22.10 -9.56 13.76
C ALA A 45 -21.76 -8.95 12.38
N THR A 46 -22.71 -8.23 11.79
CA THR A 46 -22.44 -7.46 10.57
C THR A 46 -21.60 -6.23 10.95
N ILE A 47 -20.31 -6.25 10.59
CA ILE A 47 -19.39 -5.12 10.81
C ILE A 47 -19.39 -4.24 9.56
N THR A 48 -19.65 -2.94 9.75
CA THR A 48 -19.45 -1.92 8.71
C THR A 48 -18.06 -1.33 8.86
N VAL A 49 -17.26 -1.38 7.80
CA VAL A 49 -15.89 -0.82 7.76
C VAL A 49 -15.89 0.43 6.88
N THR A 50 -15.45 1.55 7.43
CA THR A 50 -15.46 2.85 6.73
C THR A 50 -14.06 3.45 6.70
N PRO A 51 -13.26 3.16 5.65
CA PRO A 51 -12.01 3.86 5.43
C PRO A 51 -12.28 5.27 4.90
N THR A 52 -11.58 6.26 5.43
CA THR A 52 -11.66 7.67 5.04
C THR A 52 -10.27 8.19 4.75
N LEU A 53 -10.05 8.72 3.55
CA LEU A 53 -8.80 9.36 3.17
C LEU A 53 -8.61 10.64 3.99
N THR A 54 -7.53 10.72 4.77
CA THR A 54 -7.20 11.89 5.59
C THR A 54 -6.08 12.74 4.97
N SER A 55 -5.19 12.13 4.19
CA SER A 55 -4.29 12.86 3.30
C SER A 55 -4.04 12.09 2.01
N SER A 56 -4.08 12.84 0.90
CA SER A 56 -3.62 12.34 -0.40
C SER A 56 -2.10 12.41 -0.49
N SER A 57 -1.53 11.62 -1.40
CA SER A 57 -0.10 11.57 -1.62
C SER A 57 0.34 12.59 -2.67
N ASP A 58 1.39 13.37 -2.40
CA ASP A 58 2.05 14.16 -3.44
C ASP A 58 3.14 13.36 -4.14
N ALA A 59 3.48 13.75 -5.38
CA ALA A 59 4.41 13.00 -6.23
C ALA A 59 5.84 12.90 -5.67
N CYS A 60 6.19 13.72 -4.68
CA CYS A 60 7.52 13.78 -4.09
C CYS A 60 7.62 13.13 -2.73
N SER A 61 6.57 13.20 -1.90
CA SER A 61 6.50 12.47 -0.64
C SER A 61 6.12 11.01 -0.85
N ASN A 62 5.31 10.69 -1.86
CA ASN A 62 4.76 9.35 -2.11
C ASN A 62 4.09 8.73 -0.86
N THR A 63 3.55 9.57 0.04
CA THR A 63 2.87 9.13 1.25
C THR A 63 1.51 9.78 1.43
N GLY A 64 0.51 8.98 1.79
CA GLY A 64 -0.84 9.38 2.18
C GLY A 64 -1.23 8.77 3.52
N ALA A 65 -2.44 9.11 3.98
CA ALA A 65 -2.98 8.64 5.24
C ALA A 65 -4.48 8.35 5.15
N VAL A 66 -4.91 7.35 5.91
CA VAL A 66 -6.29 6.88 5.99
C VAL A 66 -6.67 6.66 7.45
N THR A 67 -7.88 7.05 7.81
CA THR A 67 -8.51 6.65 9.08
C THR A 67 -9.64 5.69 8.80
N VAL A 68 -9.66 4.57 9.50
CA VAL A 68 -10.66 3.51 9.39
C VAL A 68 -11.51 3.52 10.65
N THR A 69 -12.83 3.58 10.47
CA THR A 69 -13.79 3.38 11.56
C THR A 69 -14.61 2.12 11.33
N ALA A 70 -15.12 1.56 12.43
CA ALA A 70 -15.93 0.35 12.41
C ALA A 70 -17.16 0.49 13.30
N ALA A 71 -18.26 -0.14 12.89
CA ALA A 71 -19.53 -0.17 13.62
C ALA A 71 -20.20 -1.55 13.52
N GLY A 72 -21.16 -1.82 14.42
CA GLY A 72 -21.93 -3.08 14.44
C GLY A 72 -21.42 -4.15 15.42
N SER A 73 -20.30 -3.90 16.11
CA SER A 73 -19.72 -4.74 17.17
C SER A 73 -18.85 -3.87 18.09
N THR A 74 -18.00 -4.47 18.94
CA THR A 74 -17.12 -3.77 19.88
C THR A 74 -15.72 -4.40 19.96
N GLY A 75 -14.76 -3.65 20.51
CA GLY A 75 -13.38 -4.13 20.69
C GLY A 75 -12.63 -4.29 19.36
N PHE A 76 -12.84 -3.34 18.45
CA PHE A 76 -12.24 -3.40 17.14
C PHE A 76 -10.72 -3.22 17.17
N THR A 77 -10.05 -4.02 16.36
CA THR A 77 -8.66 -3.86 15.94
C THR A 77 -8.62 -3.74 14.43
N PHE A 78 -7.60 -3.06 13.90
CA PHE A 78 -7.53 -2.66 12.50
C PHE A 78 -6.21 -3.13 11.89
N ASN A 79 -6.20 -3.46 10.60
CA ASN A 79 -4.96 -3.64 9.85
C ASN A 79 -5.08 -3.04 8.44
N VAL A 80 -3.95 -2.97 7.74
CA VAL A 80 -3.85 -2.61 6.33
C VAL A 80 -3.08 -3.71 5.60
N ASP A 81 -3.53 -4.07 4.40
CA ASP A 81 -2.91 -5.04 3.48
C ASP A 81 -2.48 -6.37 4.13
N ASN A 82 -3.37 -6.92 4.96
CA ASN A 82 -3.15 -8.17 5.71
C ASN A 82 -1.99 -8.10 6.73
N GLY A 83 -1.56 -6.90 7.11
CA GLY A 83 -0.60 -6.69 8.18
C GLY A 83 -1.14 -7.04 9.58
N THR A 84 -0.32 -6.75 10.60
CA THR A 84 -0.68 -6.99 12.00
C THR A 84 -1.84 -6.08 12.43
N PHE A 85 -2.78 -6.66 13.19
CA PHE A 85 -3.86 -5.90 13.81
C PHE A 85 -3.34 -4.99 14.92
N GLN A 86 -3.75 -3.73 14.90
CA GLN A 86 -3.45 -2.71 15.89
C GLN A 86 -4.75 -2.11 16.47
N ALA A 87 -4.65 -1.46 17.62
CA ALA A 87 -5.81 -0.89 18.31
C ALA A 87 -6.40 0.34 17.59
N THR A 88 -5.59 1.05 16.81
CA THR A 88 -6.01 2.30 16.15
C THR A 88 -6.29 2.09 14.66
N GLY A 89 -7.34 2.74 14.16
CA GLY A 89 -7.65 2.76 12.73
C GLY A 89 -6.86 3.79 11.93
N ALA A 90 -5.80 4.37 12.49
CA ALA A 90 -5.01 5.41 11.82
C ALA A 90 -3.80 4.80 11.11
N PHE A 91 -3.75 4.96 9.79
CA PHE A 91 -2.66 4.50 8.93
C PHE A 91 -2.03 5.68 8.21
N ALA A 92 -0.70 5.78 8.28
CA ALA A 92 0.09 6.83 7.63
C ALA A 92 1.21 6.19 6.78
N ASN A 93 1.87 7.00 5.96
CA ASN A 93 2.92 6.56 5.05
C ASN A 93 2.45 5.50 4.04
N LEU A 94 1.18 5.58 3.62
CA LEU A 94 0.63 4.72 2.58
C LEU A 94 1.04 5.24 1.21
N SER A 95 1.57 4.36 0.35
CA SER A 95 1.84 4.72 -1.04
C SER A 95 0.55 5.06 -1.80
N PRO A 96 0.61 5.82 -2.90
CA PRO A 96 -0.52 5.92 -3.80
C PRO A 96 -0.97 4.54 -4.29
N GLY A 97 -2.29 4.31 -4.32
CA GLY A 97 -2.86 3.04 -4.80
C GLY A 97 -3.96 2.49 -3.89
N ASN A 98 -4.47 1.32 -4.28
CA ASN A 98 -5.56 0.66 -3.55
C ASN A 98 -5.01 -0.10 -2.34
N HIS A 99 -5.54 0.21 -1.16
CA HIS A 99 -5.21 -0.45 0.09
C HIS A 99 -6.44 -1.17 0.65
N THR A 100 -6.24 -2.35 1.23
CA THR A 100 -7.30 -3.12 1.89
C THR A 100 -7.20 -2.96 3.39
N PHE A 101 -8.25 -2.42 4.00
CA PHE A 101 -8.31 -2.18 5.44
C PHE A 101 -9.18 -3.24 6.10
N GLY A 102 -8.59 -4.05 6.96
CA GLY A 102 -9.30 -5.06 7.72
C GLY A 102 -9.64 -4.57 9.13
N VAL A 103 -10.74 -5.10 9.65
CA VAL A 103 -11.24 -4.89 10.99
C VAL A 103 -11.50 -6.24 11.61
N LYS A 104 -11.14 -6.41 12.89
CA LYS A 104 -11.44 -7.59 13.69
C LYS A 104 -12.05 -7.17 15.02
N ASP A 105 -13.17 -7.77 15.41
CA ASP A 105 -13.81 -7.50 16.70
C ASP A 105 -13.34 -8.45 17.82
N ASN A 106 -13.90 -8.30 19.03
CA ASN A 106 -13.59 -9.15 20.18
C ASN A 106 -14.03 -10.62 20.03
N ALA A 107 -14.99 -10.90 19.15
CA ALA A 107 -15.42 -12.27 18.86
C ALA A 107 -14.50 -12.96 17.82
N GLY A 108 -13.53 -12.23 17.27
CA GLY A 108 -12.61 -12.73 16.25
C GLY A 108 -13.15 -12.62 14.83
N CYS A 109 -14.29 -11.95 14.64
CA CYS A 109 -14.92 -11.78 13.34
C CYS A 109 -14.18 -10.71 12.54
N THR A 110 -13.83 -11.02 11.29
CA THR A 110 -13.09 -10.12 10.41
C THR A 110 -13.95 -9.63 9.26
N GLN A 111 -13.80 -8.34 8.91
CA GLN A 111 -14.36 -7.72 7.71
C GLN A 111 -13.33 -6.78 7.10
N ALA A 112 -13.43 -6.47 5.81
CA ALA A 112 -12.51 -5.56 5.15
C ALA A 112 -13.22 -4.64 4.15
N ALA A 113 -12.63 -3.48 3.93
CA ALA A 113 -13.02 -2.55 2.88
C ALA A 113 -11.77 -1.98 2.20
N ALA A 114 -11.87 -1.71 0.90
CA ALA A 114 -10.78 -1.12 0.14
C ALA A 114 -10.96 0.40 0.01
N LEU A 115 -9.84 1.14 -0.01
CA LEU A 115 -9.83 2.55 -0.38
C LEU A 115 -8.57 2.84 -1.20
N ASN A 116 -8.74 3.63 -2.26
CA ASN A 116 -7.64 4.11 -3.09
C ASN A 116 -7.06 5.41 -2.52
N VAL A 117 -5.80 5.37 -2.09
CA VAL A 117 -5.01 6.55 -1.75
C VAL A 117 -4.66 7.29 -3.04
N THR A 118 -5.29 8.44 -3.25
CA THR A 118 -5.13 9.26 -4.45
C THR A 118 -3.86 10.09 -4.41
N THR A 119 -3.34 10.43 -5.59
CA THR A 119 -2.31 11.44 -5.75
C THR A 119 -2.92 12.84 -5.89
N VAL A 120 -2.20 13.86 -5.45
CA VAL A 120 -2.51 15.27 -5.72
C VAL A 120 -1.72 15.78 -6.91
N ALA A 121 -2.37 16.61 -7.74
CA ALA A 121 -1.71 17.31 -8.83
C ALA A 121 -0.75 18.39 -8.30
N ALA A 122 0.18 18.82 -9.16
CA ALA A 122 1.07 19.94 -8.87
C ALA A 122 0.28 21.21 -8.51
N GLY A 123 0.77 21.94 -7.52
CA GLY A 123 0.26 23.25 -7.14
C GLY A 123 0.48 24.29 -8.25
N ALA A 124 -0.25 25.40 -8.19
CA ALA A 124 -0.16 26.46 -9.17
C ALA A 124 1.21 27.15 -9.13
N LYS A 125 1.79 27.37 -7.93
CA LYS A 125 3.11 27.99 -7.82
C LYS A 125 4.17 27.04 -8.34
N PHE A 126 4.15 25.77 -7.94
CA PHE A 126 5.09 24.78 -8.48
C PHE A 126 4.99 24.65 -10.01
N THR A 127 3.78 24.66 -10.57
CA THR A 127 3.57 24.65 -12.03
C THR A 127 4.26 25.83 -12.71
N GLY A 128 4.18 27.03 -12.12
CA GLY A 128 4.90 28.20 -12.60
C GLY A 128 6.43 28.05 -12.52
N ILE A 129 6.93 27.47 -11.42
CA ILE A 129 8.37 27.20 -11.26
C ILE A 129 8.86 26.18 -12.27
N LYS A 130 8.10 25.11 -12.51
CA LYS A 130 8.43 24.09 -13.50
C LYS A 130 8.60 24.70 -14.91
N ALA A 131 7.73 25.64 -15.28
CA ALA A 131 7.86 26.37 -16.55
C ALA A 131 9.14 27.21 -16.63
N ILE A 132 9.49 27.95 -15.56
CA ILE A 132 10.73 28.73 -15.49
C ILE A 132 11.96 27.82 -15.59
N ILE A 133 11.96 26.72 -14.85
CA ILE A 133 13.05 25.74 -14.83
C ILE A 133 13.22 25.10 -16.20
N ALA A 134 12.14 24.69 -16.87
CA ALA A 134 12.20 24.11 -18.20
C ALA A 134 12.79 25.09 -19.24
N ALA A 135 12.41 26.36 -19.17
CA ALA A 135 12.87 27.38 -20.11
C ALA A 135 14.32 27.83 -19.88
N ASN A 136 14.81 27.79 -18.63
CA ASN A 136 16.08 28.44 -18.27
C ASN A 136 17.14 27.51 -17.71
N CYS A 137 16.75 26.48 -16.95
CA CYS A 137 17.67 25.67 -16.16
C CYS A 137 17.84 24.26 -16.74
N ALA A 138 16.75 23.56 -17.07
CA ALA A 138 16.74 22.23 -17.65
C ALA A 138 16.84 22.28 -19.19
N VAL A 139 17.82 23.04 -19.69
CA VAL A 139 18.06 23.26 -21.13
C VAL A 139 19.25 22.43 -21.63
N SER A 140 19.46 22.33 -22.94
CA SER A 140 20.60 21.58 -23.47
C SER A 140 21.92 22.07 -22.85
N GLY A 141 22.69 21.14 -22.28
CA GLY A 141 23.95 21.46 -21.62
C GLY A 141 23.80 22.18 -20.27
N CYS A 142 22.63 22.15 -19.61
CA CYS A 142 22.40 22.59 -18.23
C CYS A 142 21.29 21.76 -17.58
N HIS A 143 21.53 21.11 -16.44
CA HIS A 143 20.54 20.43 -15.57
C HIS A 143 19.41 19.60 -16.25
N ASN A 144 19.60 19.13 -17.48
CA ASN A 144 18.58 18.47 -18.31
C ASN A 144 18.68 16.93 -18.29
N GLY A 145 19.20 16.37 -17.20
CA GLY A 145 19.53 14.95 -17.07
C GLY A 145 21.01 14.64 -17.25
N THR A 146 21.78 15.56 -17.84
CA THR A 146 23.23 15.40 -18.04
C THR A 146 24.08 16.04 -16.94
N GLN A 147 23.47 16.90 -16.12
CA GLN A 147 24.14 17.64 -15.05
C GLN A 147 23.32 17.57 -13.76
N SER A 148 24.03 17.59 -12.63
CA SER A 148 23.43 17.57 -11.30
C SER A 148 23.26 18.99 -10.74
N PRO A 149 22.12 19.32 -10.10
CA PRO A 149 20.93 18.48 -9.97
C PRO A 149 20.22 18.28 -11.31
N ASN A 150 19.58 17.13 -11.53
CA ASN A 150 18.77 16.90 -12.71
C ASN A 150 17.39 17.54 -12.53
N PHE A 151 17.12 18.66 -13.19
CA PHE A 151 15.86 19.38 -13.10
C PHE A 151 14.79 18.93 -14.11
N THR A 152 15.00 17.84 -14.84
CA THR A 152 13.89 17.16 -15.56
C THR A 152 12.97 16.38 -14.62
N LEU A 153 13.37 16.21 -13.35
CA LEU A 153 12.60 15.52 -12.33
C LEU A 153 12.03 16.54 -11.34
N ASP A 154 10.70 16.57 -11.22
CA ASP A 154 9.97 17.54 -10.39
C ASP A 154 10.47 17.54 -8.93
N CYS A 155 10.75 16.37 -8.36
CA CYS A 155 11.19 16.25 -6.97
C CYS A 155 12.63 16.70 -6.74
N ASN A 156 13.45 16.77 -7.80
CA ASN A 156 14.75 17.42 -7.72
C ASN A 156 14.61 18.95 -7.71
N ILE A 157 13.59 19.49 -8.38
CA ILE A 157 13.26 20.92 -8.31
C ILE A 157 12.81 21.26 -6.88
N VAL A 158 11.86 20.51 -6.33
CA VAL A 158 11.35 20.66 -4.96
C VAL A 158 12.47 20.57 -3.92
N SER A 159 13.30 19.53 -3.97
CA SER A 159 14.42 19.37 -3.03
C SER A 159 15.52 20.43 -3.19
N SER A 160 15.60 21.08 -4.37
CA SER A 160 16.55 22.16 -4.63
C SER A 160 15.95 23.56 -4.43
N ALA A 161 14.75 23.70 -3.88
CA ALA A 161 14.02 24.97 -3.82
C ALA A 161 14.86 26.14 -3.28
N THR A 162 15.53 25.95 -2.14
CA THR A 162 16.38 26.98 -1.52
C THR A 162 17.62 27.29 -2.36
N ASN A 163 18.26 26.27 -2.94
CA ASN A 163 19.40 26.45 -3.85
C ASN A 163 19.01 27.17 -5.14
N ILE A 164 17.84 26.87 -5.71
CA ILE A 164 17.30 27.54 -6.88
C ILE A 164 17.13 29.03 -6.57
N LYS A 165 16.47 29.38 -5.45
CA LYS A 165 16.35 30.79 -5.04
C LYS A 165 17.71 31.44 -4.81
N PHE A 166 18.61 30.78 -4.10
CA PHE A 166 19.93 31.35 -3.81
C PHE A 166 20.69 31.69 -5.10
N ARG A 167 20.78 30.75 -6.04
CA ARG A 167 21.56 30.93 -7.26
C ARG A 167 20.88 31.84 -8.28
N SER A 168 19.56 31.78 -8.42
CA SER A 168 18.83 32.48 -9.48
C SER A 168 18.18 33.79 -9.06
N VAL A 169 17.98 33.98 -7.75
CA VAL A 169 17.41 35.20 -7.17
C VAL A 169 18.45 35.97 -6.39
N ASP A 170 19.01 35.37 -5.34
CA ASP A 170 19.86 36.10 -4.38
C ASP A 170 21.21 36.48 -4.99
N GLN A 171 21.69 35.70 -5.95
CA GLN A 171 22.91 35.95 -6.72
C GLN A 171 22.65 36.60 -8.08
N ALA A 172 21.44 37.06 -8.39
CA ALA A 172 21.13 37.63 -9.70
C ALA A 172 22.04 38.83 -10.04
N ASN A 173 22.52 38.88 -11.28
CA ASN A 173 23.46 39.87 -11.80
C ASN A 173 24.88 39.82 -11.20
N THR A 174 25.24 38.73 -10.53
CA THR A 174 26.61 38.47 -10.07
C THR A 174 27.31 37.47 -10.98
N ALA A 175 28.63 37.34 -10.84
CA ALA A 175 29.40 36.31 -11.55
C ALA A 175 29.00 34.87 -11.19
N SER A 176 28.28 34.65 -10.08
CA SER A 176 27.84 33.33 -9.62
C SER A 176 26.38 33.01 -9.93
N GLN A 177 25.65 33.90 -10.60
CA GLN A 177 24.23 33.74 -10.90
C GLN A 177 23.93 32.45 -11.67
N MET A 178 22.76 31.87 -11.46
CA MET A 178 22.18 30.88 -12.39
C MET A 178 20.95 31.46 -13.09
N PRO A 179 20.85 31.39 -14.43
CA PRO A 179 21.81 30.82 -15.39
C PRO A 179 23.18 31.53 -15.43
N GLN A 180 24.28 30.78 -15.57
CA GLN A 180 25.64 31.35 -15.55
C GLN A 180 25.88 32.34 -16.71
N PRO A 181 26.64 33.43 -16.50
CA PRO A 181 27.11 34.28 -17.58
C PRO A 181 27.81 33.46 -18.68
N PRO A 182 27.64 33.80 -19.97
CA PRO A 182 27.06 35.04 -20.49
C PRO A 182 25.52 35.04 -20.56
N ARG A 183 24.83 34.01 -20.06
CA ARG A 183 23.36 34.01 -20.02
C ARG A 183 22.89 35.09 -19.04
N ALA A 184 21.88 35.84 -19.44
CA ALA A 184 21.26 36.85 -18.59
C ALA A 184 20.64 36.21 -17.34
N ALA A 185 20.57 36.99 -16.25
CA ALA A 185 19.77 36.61 -15.09
C ALA A 185 18.30 36.38 -15.48
N LEU A 186 17.57 35.60 -14.69
CA LEU A 186 16.12 35.47 -14.86
C LEU A 186 15.43 36.83 -14.77
N SER A 187 14.26 36.98 -15.40
CA SER A 187 13.46 38.22 -15.29
C SER A 187 13.08 38.51 -13.82
N GLN A 188 12.84 39.78 -13.48
CA GLN A 188 12.37 40.12 -12.12
C GLN A 188 11.08 39.36 -11.77
N ALA A 189 10.13 39.28 -12.71
CA ALA A 189 8.88 38.56 -12.51
C ALA A 189 9.07 37.05 -12.21
N ASP A 190 10.05 36.40 -12.86
CA ASP A 190 10.36 34.99 -12.58
C ASP A 190 11.07 34.82 -11.25
N ARG A 191 11.97 35.75 -10.89
CA ARG A 191 12.60 35.77 -9.56
C ARG A 191 11.58 35.96 -8.43
N ASP A 192 10.55 36.77 -8.66
CA ASP A 192 9.46 36.99 -7.71
C ASP A 192 8.63 35.73 -7.51
N LYS A 193 8.31 35.00 -8.59
CA LYS A 193 7.63 33.69 -8.51
C LYS A 193 8.45 32.68 -7.73
N ILE A 194 9.76 32.57 -8.00
CA ILE A 194 10.67 31.68 -7.26
C ILE A 194 10.68 32.04 -5.78
N THR A 195 10.80 33.33 -5.46
CA THR A 195 10.77 33.82 -4.07
C THR A 195 9.46 33.47 -3.37
N ALA A 196 8.32 33.70 -4.03
CA ALA A 196 7.00 33.42 -3.49
C ALA A 196 6.74 31.92 -3.29
N TRP A 197 7.24 31.07 -4.19
CA TRP A 197 7.14 29.62 -4.06
C TRP A 197 8.00 29.10 -2.90
N VAL A 198 9.25 29.57 -2.78
CA VAL A 198 10.12 29.19 -1.65
C VAL A 198 9.57 29.71 -0.32
N ALA A 199 9.04 30.93 -0.26
CA ALA A 199 8.39 31.48 0.93
C ALA A 199 7.15 30.67 1.35
N ALA A 200 6.47 30.03 0.39
CA ALA A 200 5.36 29.11 0.65
C ALA A 200 5.81 27.68 1.02
N GLY A 201 7.11 27.45 1.21
CA GLY A 201 7.69 26.17 1.62
C GLY A 201 8.32 25.35 0.49
N GLY A 202 8.33 25.84 -0.75
CA GLY A 202 9.02 25.19 -1.87
C GLY A 202 8.51 23.79 -2.21
N LYS A 203 7.21 23.54 -2.06
CA LYS A 203 6.58 22.21 -2.18
C LYS A 203 6.05 21.93 -3.59
N PHE A 204 5.78 20.66 -3.86
CA PHE A 204 5.12 20.20 -5.10
C PHE A 204 3.66 20.66 -5.17
N THR A 205 2.99 20.71 -4.02
CA THR A 205 1.62 21.19 -3.85
C THR A 205 1.59 22.48 -3.06
N ASP A 206 0.64 23.36 -3.38
CA ASP A 206 0.42 24.67 -2.76
C ASP A 206 -1.04 25.09 -2.90
#